data_AF-A0A1C2I2F8-F1
#
_entry.id   AF-A0A1C2I2F8-F1
#
_cell.length_a   1.000
_cell.length_b   1.000
_cell.length_c   1.000
_cell.angle_alpha   90.00
_cell.angle_beta   90.00
_cell.angle_gamma   90.00
#
_symmetry.space_group_name_H-M   'P 1'
#
loop_
_entity.id
_entity.type
_entity.pdbx_description
1 polymer ?
#
loop_
_entity_poly.entity_id
_entity_poly.type
_entity_poly.pdbx_seq_one_letter_code
_entity_poly.pdbx_strand_id
1 'polypeptide(L)'
;MDMERLMDLVDDSHVLNQTLAKALREIDRMALNALVLVKRQGNALAGYGVVAQAFRERAAFLKDAAEAMQALVSPLIQTQMRILAHTRMSNVYVNHMSSTQESCCPSLAAMRQQWAQSTTDREAEARALLEQLLHAVGRVQEGIADQEYVVVNGRIEAALSRVASRQLTRVSQDMGTALGKVNQAINQYRHTVEAVYHENSTRI
;
A
#
# COMPACT_ATOMS: atom_id res chain seq x y z
N MET A 1 -9.67 -5.32 -17.82
CA MET A 1 -9.28 -6.02 -16.59
C MET A 1 -10.48 -6.84 -16.15
N ASP A 2 -10.31 -7.95 -15.44
CA ASP A 2 -11.47 -8.64 -14.85
C ASP A 2 -11.89 -7.93 -13.55
N MET A 3 -13.19 -7.93 -13.24
CA MET A 3 -13.72 -7.39 -11.99
C MET A 3 -13.13 -8.13 -10.78
N GLU A 4 -12.82 -9.41 -10.92
CA GLU A 4 -12.18 -10.24 -9.89
C GLU A 4 -10.82 -9.65 -9.45
N ARG A 5 -9.94 -9.30 -10.40
CA ARG A 5 -8.63 -8.69 -10.08
C ARG A 5 -8.72 -7.32 -9.43
N LEU A 6 -9.76 -6.55 -9.78
CA LEU A 6 -10.01 -5.26 -9.15
C LEU A 6 -10.42 -5.48 -7.69
N MET A 7 -11.29 -6.46 -7.43
CA MET A 7 -11.69 -6.84 -6.07
C MET A 7 -10.50 -7.35 -5.25
N ASP A 8 -9.63 -8.20 -5.82
CA ASP A 8 -8.40 -8.65 -5.15
C ASP A 8 -7.51 -7.47 -4.72
N LEU A 9 -7.35 -6.46 -5.59
CA LEU A 9 -6.59 -5.25 -5.27
C LEU A 9 -7.22 -4.45 -4.12
N VAL A 10 -8.55 -4.37 -4.06
CA VAL A 10 -9.27 -3.69 -2.96
C VAL A 10 -9.10 -4.46 -1.66
N ASP A 11 -9.31 -5.78 -1.70
CA ASP A 11 -9.24 -6.65 -0.54
C ASP A 11 -7.82 -6.68 0.04
N ASP A 12 -6.80 -6.85 -0.81
CA ASP A 12 -5.40 -6.81 -0.40
C ASP A 12 -5.00 -5.43 0.16
N SER A 13 -5.49 -4.34 -0.44
CA SER A 13 -5.30 -2.98 0.10
C SER A 13 -5.91 -2.87 1.50
N HIS A 14 -7.12 -3.40 1.70
CA HIS A 14 -7.79 -3.32 2.99
C HIS A 14 -7.08 -4.15 4.06
N VAL A 15 -6.68 -5.39 3.72
CA VAL A 15 -5.90 -6.28 4.59
C VAL A 15 -4.57 -5.65 4.98
N LEU A 16 -3.86 -5.05 4.01
CA LEU A 16 -2.61 -4.34 4.26
C LEU A 16 -2.83 -3.17 5.22
N ASN A 17 -3.83 -2.33 4.98
CA ASN A 17 -4.09 -1.17 5.82
C ASN A 17 -4.44 -1.58 7.27
N GLN A 18 -5.26 -2.61 7.46
CA GLN A 18 -5.57 -3.14 8.79
C GLN A 18 -4.32 -3.71 9.49
N THR A 19 -3.50 -4.47 8.75
CA THR A 19 -2.26 -5.07 9.25
C THR A 19 -1.27 -3.99 9.68
N LEU A 20 -1.09 -2.98 8.85
CA LEU A 20 -0.18 -1.86 9.08
C LEU A 20 -0.65 -1.00 10.26
N ALA A 21 -1.93 -0.63 10.31
CA ALA A 21 -2.50 0.14 11.42
C ALA A 21 -2.36 -0.60 12.75
N LYS A 22 -2.59 -1.91 12.77
CA LYS A 22 -2.42 -2.74 13.98
C LYS A 22 -0.95 -2.80 14.40
N ALA A 23 -0.04 -3.10 13.47
CA ALA A 23 1.38 -3.22 13.76
C ALA A 23 1.98 -1.89 14.25
N LEU A 24 1.62 -0.76 13.64
CA LEU A 24 2.08 0.56 14.07
C LEU A 24 1.61 0.92 15.48
N ARG A 25 0.35 0.60 15.83
CA ARG A 25 -0.16 0.78 17.20
C ARG A 25 0.59 -0.11 18.20
N GLU A 26 0.88 -1.35 17.83
CA GLU A 26 1.66 -2.27 18.66
C GLU A 26 3.09 -1.74 18.87
N ILE A 27 3.75 -1.27 17.82
CA ILE A 27 5.09 -0.67 17.85
C ILE A 27 5.11 0.56 18.75
N ASP A 28 4.19 1.52 18.58
CA ASP A 28 4.14 2.73 19.41
C ASP A 28 3.91 2.38 20.89
N ARG A 29 2.98 1.47 21.19
CA ARG A 29 2.75 1.00 22.57
C ARG A 29 4.00 0.38 23.18
N MET A 30 4.71 -0.47 22.43
CA MET A 30 5.94 -1.12 22.90
C MET A 30 7.08 -0.11 23.10
N ALA A 31 7.23 0.84 22.18
CA ALA A 31 8.24 1.89 22.28
C ALA A 31 7.97 2.81 23.48
N LEU A 32 6.70 3.17 23.72
CA LEU A 32 6.30 3.95 24.89
C LEU A 32 6.64 3.22 26.20
N ASN A 33 6.32 1.92 26.28
CA ASN A 33 6.66 1.10 27.45
C ASN A 33 8.18 1.05 27.68
N ALA A 34 8.97 0.93 26.62
CA ALA A 34 10.43 0.99 26.72
C ALA A 34 10.92 2.36 27.22
N LEU A 35 10.36 3.46 26.73
CA LEU A 35 10.70 4.82 27.21
C LEU A 35 10.38 5.00 28.70
N VAL A 36 9.30 4.41 29.19
CA VAL A 36 8.98 4.42 30.63
C VAL A 36 10.04 3.66 31.44
N LEU A 37 10.49 2.49 30.94
CA LEU A 37 11.58 1.74 31.58
C LEU A 37 12.89 2.54 31.60
N VAL A 38 13.21 3.21 30.48
CA VAL A 38 14.39 4.08 30.37
C VAL A 38 14.31 5.22 31.39
N LYS A 39 13.15 5.89 31.51
CA LYS A 39 12.96 6.97 32.51
C LYS A 39 13.15 6.49 33.95
N ARG A 40 12.77 5.24 34.27
CA ARG A 40 12.93 4.67 35.61
C ARG A 40 14.37 4.28 35.93
N GLN A 41 15.13 3.82 34.94
CA GLN A 41 16.50 3.31 35.10
C GLN A 41 17.58 4.38 34.80
N GLY A 42 17.17 5.54 34.26
CA GLY A 42 18.05 6.67 33.98
C GLY A 42 19.15 6.33 32.99
N ASN A 43 20.38 6.79 33.29
CA ASN A 43 21.53 6.66 32.40
C ASN A 43 21.89 5.22 32.04
N ALA A 44 21.48 4.22 32.84
CA ALA A 44 21.76 2.81 32.56
C ALA A 44 21.10 2.30 31.26
N LEU A 45 20.05 2.96 30.77
CA LEU A 45 19.32 2.59 29.56
C LEU A 45 19.26 3.70 28.51
N ALA A 46 20.14 4.71 28.59
CA ALA A 46 20.10 5.85 27.68
C ALA A 46 20.22 5.44 26.20
N GLY A 47 21.09 4.47 25.87
CA GLY A 47 21.24 3.94 24.52
C GLY A 47 19.95 3.35 23.96
N TYR A 48 19.25 2.53 24.75
CA TYR A 48 17.94 2.00 24.36
C TYR A 48 16.87 3.09 24.27
N GLY A 49 16.99 4.18 25.04
CA GLY A 49 16.13 5.35 24.92
C GLY A 49 16.15 5.98 23.54
N VAL A 50 17.35 6.09 22.93
CA VAL A 50 17.51 6.58 21.55
C VAL A 50 16.82 5.64 20.56
N VAL A 51 17.00 4.33 20.72
CA VAL A 51 16.32 3.33 19.87
C VAL A 51 14.80 3.41 20.01
N ALA A 52 14.29 3.51 21.25
CA ALA A 52 12.86 3.60 21.53
C ALA A 52 12.23 4.85 20.90
N GLN A 53 12.95 5.97 20.89
CA GLN A 53 12.52 7.18 20.18
C GLN A 53 12.54 6.98 18.65
N ALA A 54 13.60 6.41 18.10
CA ALA A 54 13.71 6.12 16.68
C ALA A 54 12.58 5.20 16.19
N PHE A 55 12.17 4.20 16.98
CA PHE A 55 11.03 3.35 16.63
C PHE A 55 9.73 4.13 16.42
N ARG A 56 9.50 5.18 17.21
CA ARG A 56 8.28 6.00 17.12
C ARG A 56 8.31 6.95 15.94
N GLU A 57 9.45 7.59 15.71
CA GLU A 57 9.66 8.49 14.58
C GLU A 57 9.48 7.73 13.26
N ARG A 58 10.06 6.53 13.15
CA ARG A 58 9.95 5.69 11.95
C ARG A 58 8.56 5.07 11.80
N ALA A 59 7.88 4.72 12.90
CA ALA A 59 6.48 4.30 12.86
C ALA A 59 5.54 5.42 12.38
N ALA A 60 5.80 6.68 12.75
CA ALA A 60 5.06 7.83 12.24
C ALA A 60 5.28 8.02 10.74
N PHE A 61 6.53 7.96 10.26
CA PHE A 61 6.83 7.99 8.83
C PHE A 61 6.10 6.88 8.05
N LEU A 62 6.13 5.65 8.58
CA LEU A 62 5.46 4.51 7.95
C LEU A 62 3.94 4.69 7.91
N LYS A 63 3.35 5.34 8.93
CA LYS A 63 1.94 5.74 8.94
C LYS A 63 1.63 6.69 7.78
N ASP A 64 2.41 7.75 7.65
CA ASP A 64 2.19 8.78 6.63
C ASP A 64 2.35 8.22 5.22
N ALA A 65 3.34 7.34 5.02
CA ALA A 65 3.54 6.64 3.75
C ALA A 65 2.35 5.74 3.40
N ALA A 66 1.81 5.00 4.38
CA ALA A 66 0.65 4.13 4.18
C ALA A 66 -0.63 4.92 3.89
N GLU A 67 -0.83 6.07 4.55
CA GLU A 67 -1.97 6.96 4.27
C GLU A 67 -1.90 7.51 2.84
N ALA A 68 -0.72 7.95 2.40
CA ALA A 68 -0.50 8.41 1.04
C ALA A 68 -0.77 7.32 0.00
N MET A 69 -0.33 6.09 0.26
CA MET A 69 -0.63 4.93 -0.57
C MET A 69 -2.13 4.62 -0.62
N GLN A 70 -2.81 4.62 0.53
CA GLN A 70 -4.25 4.32 0.61
C GLN A 70 -5.11 5.36 -0.14
N ALA A 71 -4.67 6.63 -0.17
CA ALA A 71 -5.36 7.70 -0.89
C ALA A 71 -5.45 7.46 -2.40
N LEU A 72 -4.55 6.65 -2.97
CA LEU A 72 -4.51 6.34 -4.41
C LEU A 72 -5.47 5.22 -4.81
N VAL A 73 -5.90 4.39 -3.86
CA VAL A 73 -6.72 3.19 -4.14
C VAL A 73 -8.13 3.56 -4.59
N SER A 74 -8.77 4.53 -3.94
CA SER A 74 -10.14 4.94 -4.29
C SER A 74 -10.23 5.58 -5.69
N PRO A 75 -9.38 6.55 -6.07
CA PRO A 75 -9.32 7.06 -7.43
C PRO A 75 -9.10 5.95 -8.47
N LEU A 76 -8.17 5.02 -8.21
CA LEU A 76 -7.89 3.91 -9.10
C LEU A 76 -9.13 3.03 -9.34
N ILE A 77 -9.82 2.62 -8.26
CA ILE A 77 -11.06 1.84 -8.35
C ILE A 77 -12.11 2.58 -9.17
N GLN A 78 -12.32 3.87 -8.91
CA GLN A 78 -13.32 4.66 -9.63
C GLN A 78 -13.02 4.76 -11.12
N THR A 79 -11.77 5.03 -11.49
CA THR A 79 -11.34 5.10 -12.90
C THR A 79 -11.52 3.76 -13.59
N GLN A 80 -11.13 2.66 -12.93
CA GLN A 80 -11.27 1.33 -13.48
C GLN A 80 -12.73 0.87 -13.62
N MET A 81 -13.58 1.18 -12.64
CA MET A 81 -15.03 0.91 -12.74
C MET A 81 -15.67 1.68 -13.89
N ARG A 82 -15.23 2.91 -14.15
CA ARG A 82 -15.69 3.69 -15.30
C ARG A 82 -15.25 3.06 -16.61
N ILE A 83 -13.99 2.60 -16.72
CA ILE A 83 -13.50 1.88 -17.90
C ILE A 83 -14.38 0.64 -18.15
N LEU A 84 -14.60 -0.20 -17.14
CA LEU A 84 -15.44 -1.39 -17.26
C LEU A 84 -16.87 -1.08 -17.72
N ALA A 85 -17.50 -0.06 -17.13
CA ALA A 85 -18.83 0.38 -17.52
C ALA A 85 -18.87 0.85 -18.98
N HIS A 86 -17.87 1.63 -19.40
CA HIS A 86 -17.76 2.11 -20.78
C HIS A 86 -17.51 0.96 -21.78
N THR A 87 -16.59 0.03 -21.49
CA THR A 87 -16.33 -1.13 -22.35
C THR A 87 -17.56 -2.00 -22.50
N ARG A 88 -18.28 -2.28 -21.41
CA ARG A 88 -19.51 -3.08 -21.45
C ARG A 88 -20.58 -2.42 -22.30
N MET A 89 -20.76 -1.11 -22.14
CA MET A 89 -21.74 -0.35 -22.90
C MET A 89 -21.38 -0.30 -24.39
N SER A 90 -20.11 -0.02 -24.72
CA SER A 90 -19.61 -0.03 -26.10
C SER A 90 -19.87 -1.37 -26.80
N ASN A 91 -19.61 -2.50 -26.13
CA ASN A 91 -19.86 -3.83 -26.68
C ASN A 91 -21.34 -4.08 -26.99
N VAL A 92 -22.26 -3.63 -26.12
CA VAL A 92 -23.70 -3.72 -26.38
C VAL A 92 -24.08 -2.91 -27.63
N TYR A 93 -23.56 -1.69 -27.75
CA TYR A 93 -23.82 -0.85 -28.92
C TYR A 93 -23.27 -1.47 -30.21
N VAL A 94 -22.03 -1.98 -30.21
CA VAL A 94 -21.43 -2.64 -31.40
C VAL A 94 -22.24 -3.87 -31.81
N ASN A 95 -22.66 -4.69 -30.85
CA ASN A 95 -23.50 -5.86 -31.12
C ASN A 95 -24.85 -5.47 -31.75
N HIS A 96 -25.50 -4.41 -31.25
CA HIS A 96 -26.74 -3.91 -31.86
C HIS A 96 -26.52 -3.27 -33.23
N MET A 97 -25.42 -2.55 -33.45
CA MET A 97 -25.10 -1.93 -34.73
C MET A 97 -24.77 -2.92 -35.84
N SER A 98 -24.29 -4.14 -35.53
CA SER A 98 -24.11 -5.19 -36.54
C SER A 98 -25.40 -5.58 -37.28
N SER A 99 -26.57 -5.19 -36.75
CA SER A 99 -27.89 -5.38 -37.35
C SER A 99 -28.41 -4.19 -38.18
N THR A 100 -27.69 -3.06 -38.21
CA THR A 100 -28.12 -1.80 -38.84
C THR A 100 -27.00 -1.23 -39.71
N GLN A 101 -27.26 -0.86 -40.97
CA GLN A 101 -26.20 -0.34 -41.85
C GLN A 101 -25.59 0.97 -41.29
N GLU A 102 -24.27 0.97 -41.06
CA GLU A 102 -23.50 2.10 -40.52
C GLU A 102 -23.68 3.42 -41.32
N SER A 103 -24.04 3.32 -42.60
CA SER A 103 -24.23 4.46 -43.51
C SER A 103 -25.42 5.36 -43.16
N CYS A 104 -26.36 4.91 -42.31
CA CYS A 104 -27.57 5.67 -41.99
C CYS A 104 -27.42 6.64 -40.80
N CYS A 105 -26.34 6.61 -40.01
CA CYS A 105 -26.29 7.30 -38.71
C CYS A 105 -24.90 7.90 -38.37
N PRO A 106 -24.56 9.09 -38.90
CA PRO A 106 -23.27 9.76 -38.62
C PRO A 106 -23.08 10.17 -37.15
N SER A 107 -24.16 10.40 -36.40
CA SER A 107 -24.11 10.68 -34.96
C SER A 107 -23.59 9.49 -34.14
N LEU A 108 -23.89 8.25 -34.58
CA LEU A 108 -23.40 7.03 -33.93
C LEU A 108 -21.91 6.83 -34.19
N ALA A 109 -21.44 7.11 -35.41
CA ALA A 109 -20.01 7.04 -35.74
C ALA A 109 -19.19 8.05 -34.91
N ALA A 110 -19.68 9.28 -34.77
CA ALA A 110 -19.06 10.29 -33.92
C ALA A 110 -19.07 9.89 -32.43
N MET A 111 -20.18 9.32 -31.94
CA MET A 111 -20.29 8.83 -30.56
C MET A 111 -19.32 7.67 -30.29
N ARG A 112 -19.16 6.73 -31.23
CA ARG A 112 -18.17 5.64 -31.14
C ARG A 112 -16.75 6.16 -31.03
N GLN A 113 -16.39 7.16 -31.84
CA GLN A 113 -15.07 7.78 -31.80
C GLN A 113 -14.83 8.52 -30.47
N GLN A 114 -15.83 9.26 -29.98
CA GLN A 114 -15.77 9.92 -28.68
C GLN A 114 -15.59 8.94 -27.52
N TRP A 115 -16.28 7.78 -27.57
CA TRP A 115 -16.12 6.73 -26.56
C TRP A 115 -14.76 6.05 -26.61
N ALA A 116 -14.25 5.78 -27.81
CA ALA A 116 -12.90 5.23 -27.98
C ALA A 116 -11.87 6.18 -27.33
N GLN A 117 -11.93 7.47 -27.66
CA GLN A 117 -11.04 8.48 -27.07
C GLN A 117 -11.18 8.54 -25.54
N SER A 118 -12.41 8.62 -25.02
CA SER A 118 -12.64 8.67 -23.57
C SER A 118 -12.16 7.41 -22.85
N THR A 119 -12.15 6.25 -23.52
CA THR A 119 -11.64 5.01 -22.93
C THR A 119 -10.13 5.07 -22.85
N THR A 120 -9.45 5.46 -23.94
CA THR A 120 -7.99 5.63 -23.97
C THR A 120 -7.50 6.65 -22.94
N ASP A 121 -8.19 7.79 -22.79
CA ASP A 121 -7.82 8.81 -21.79
C ASP A 121 -7.91 8.26 -20.36
N ARG A 122 -8.96 7.47 -20.07
CA ARG A 122 -9.16 6.84 -18.75
C ARG A 122 -8.16 5.71 -18.50
N GLU A 123 -7.81 4.94 -19.51
CA GLU A 123 -6.77 3.90 -19.41
C GLU A 123 -5.41 4.53 -19.11
N ALA A 124 -5.07 5.66 -19.74
CA ALA A 124 -3.88 6.43 -19.42
C ALA A 124 -3.91 6.97 -17.98
N GLU A 125 -5.05 7.50 -17.52
CA GLU A 125 -5.25 7.94 -16.13
C GLU A 125 -5.06 6.77 -15.14
N ALA A 126 -5.67 5.61 -15.40
CA ALA A 126 -5.55 4.43 -14.57
C ALA A 126 -4.10 3.94 -14.49
N ARG A 127 -3.37 3.96 -15.60
CA ARG A 127 -1.95 3.64 -15.64
C ARG A 127 -1.11 4.58 -14.78
N ALA A 128 -1.33 5.89 -14.90
CA ALA A 128 -0.63 6.89 -14.09
C ALA A 128 -0.90 6.69 -12.59
N LEU A 129 -2.14 6.37 -12.21
CA LEU A 129 -2.50 6.04 -10.83
C LEU A 129 -1.81 4.76 -10.32
N LEU A 130 -1.71 3.72 -11.17
CA LEU A 130 -0.99 2.49 -10.82
C LEU A 130 0.52 2.73 -10.63
N GLU A 131 1.14 3.56 -11.47
CA GLU A 131 2.55 3.94 -11.33
C GLU A 131 2.78 4.71 -10.01
N GLN A 132 1.91 5.66 -9.69
CA GLN A 132 1.94 6.37 -8.42
C GLN A 132 1.75 5.42 -7.24
N LEU A 133 0.85 4.43 -7.36
CA LEU A 133 0.61 3.44 -6.32
C LEU A 133 1.84 2.54 -6.10
N LEU A 134 2.50 2.08 -7.17
CA LEU A 134 3.74 1.32 -7.08
C LEU A 134 4.85 2.13 -6.39
N HIS A 135 4.99 3.42 -6.72
CA HIS A 135 5.92 4.31 -6.03
C HIS A 135 5.57 4.47 -4.55
N ALA A 136 4.29 4.62 -4.20
CA ALA A 136 3.84 4.72 -2.82
C ALA A 136 4.10 3.42 -2.04
N VAL A 137 3.87 2.26 -2.66
CA VAL A 137 4.25 0.94 -2.11
C VAL A 137 5.75 0.86 -1.85
N GLY A 138 6.58 1.31 -2.80
CA GLY A 138 8.04 1.38 -2.62
C GLY A 138 8.45 2.23 -1.42
N ARG A 139 7.82 3.38 -1.21
CA ARG A 139 8.05 4.22 -0.02
C ARG A 139 7.69 3.53 1.30
N VAL A 140 6.62 2.73 1.30
CA VAL A 140 6.26 1.92 2.48
C VAL A 140 7.31 0.84 2.73
N GLN A 141 7.82 0.18 1.68
CA GLN A 141 8.91 -0.80 1.79
C GLN A 141 10.20 -0.17 2.33
N GLU A 142 10.57 1.04 1.90
CA GLU A 142 11.71 1.79 2.45
C GLU A 142 11.52 2.06 3.95
N GLY A 143 10.33 2.52 4.36
CA GLY A 143 10.03 2.75 5.76
C GLY A 143 10.09 1.48 6.62
N ILE A 144 9.72 0.33 6.06
CA ILE A 144 9.86 -0.98 6.72
C ILE A 144 11.33 -1.35 6.88
N ALA A 145 12.15 -1.20 5.84
CA ALA A 145 13.59 -1.48 5.91
C ALA A 145 14.29 -0.60 6.96
N ASP A 146 13.96 0.68 7.00
CA ASP A 146 14.42 1.60 8.05
C ASP A 146 14.02 1.12 9.45
N GLN A 147 12.78 0.68 9.63
CA GLN A 147 12.30 0.15 10.90
C GLN A 147 13.01 -1.16 11.28
N GLU A 148 13.33 -2.02 10.32
CA GLU A 148 14.07 -3.28 10.54
C GLU A 148 15.47 -2.98 11.07
N TYR A 149 16.14 -1.94 10.57
CA TYR A 149 17.41 -1.47 11.10
C TYR A 149 17.31 -1.03 12.57
N VAL A 150 16.24 -0.31 12.94
CA VAL A 150 16.00 0.08 14.34
C VAL A 150 15.75 -1.16 15.22
N VAL A 151 15.06 -2.19 14.69
CA VAL A 151 14.89 -3.49 15.40
C VAL A 151 16.23 -4.13 15.72
N VAL A 152 17.15 -4.16 14.76
CA VAL A 152 18.49 -4.72 14.96
C VAL A 152 19.24 -3.94 16.04
N ASN A 153 19.24 -2.60 15.97
CA ASN A 153 19.89 -1.77 16.99
C ASN A 153 19.28 -1.95 18.37
N GLY A 154 17.95 -2.09 18.46
CA GLY A 154 17.26 -2.41 19.71
C GLY A 154 17.72 -3.72 20.31
N ARG A 155 17.89 -4.77 19.50
CA ARG A 155 18.41 -6.06 19.98
C ARG A 155 19.83 -5.94 20.51
N ILE A 156 20.68 -5.18 19.83
CA ILE A 156 22.07 -4.93 20.25
C ILE A 156 22.08 -4.20 21.60
N GLU A 157 21.34 -3.09 21.72
CA GLU A 157 21.27 -2.31 22.96
C GLU A 157 20.64 -3.09 24.12
N ALA A 158 19.63 -3.91 23.83
CA ALA A 158 19.06 -4.81 24.83
C ALA A 158 20.07 -5.86 25.33
N ALA A 159 20.89 -6.42 24.43
CA ALA A 159 21.92 -7.38 24.79
C ALA A 159 23.05 -6.74 25.61
N LEU A 160 23.39 -5.47 25.35
CA LEU A 160 24.40 -4.71 26.09
C LEU A 160 23.91 -4.22 27.46
N SER A 161 22.59 -4.08 27.64
CA SER A 161 22.00 -3.64 28.91
C SER A 161 22.24 -4.63 30.05
N ARG A 162 22.81 -4.18 31.17
CA ARG A 162 22.99 -5.03 32.37
C ARG A 162 21.75 -5.12 33.26
N VAL A 163 20.82 -4.17 33.16
CA VAL A 163 19.77 -3.96 34.17
C VAL A 163 18.38 -4.37 33.66
N ALA A 164 18.14 -4.36 32.35
CA ALA A 164 16.83 -4.67 31.78
C ALA A 164 16.88 -5.57 30.52
N SER A 165 18.00 -6.26 30.28
CA SER A 165 18.25 -7.03 29.06
C SER A 165 17.07 -7.89 28.62
N ARG A 166 16.54 -8.75 29.51
CA ARG A 166 15.42 -9.65 29.19
C ARG A 166 14.16 -8.93 28.73
N GLN A 167 13.81 -7.80 29.35
CA GLN A 167 12.61 -7.04 29.00
C GLN A 167 12.78 -6.33 27.65
N LEU A 168 13.95 -5.71 27.44
CA LEU A 168 14.27 -4.98 26.21
C LEU A 168 14.44 -5.90 25.00
N THR A 169 15.04 -7.08 25.20
CA THR A 169 15.17 -8.11 24.17
C THR A 169 13.79 -8.57 23.72
N ARG A 170 12.86 -8.78 24.66
CA ARG A 170 11.47 -9.12 24.33
C ARG A 170 10.78 -8.01 23.52
N VAL A 171 10.91 -6.74 23.94
CA VAL A 171 10.36 -5.60 23.19
C VAL A 171 10.88 -5.58 21.75
N SER A 172 12.19 -5.73 21.56
CA SER A 172 12.79 -5.73 20.23
C SER A 172 12.38 -6.95 19.39
N GLN A 173 12.17 -8.11 20.01
CA GLN A 173 11.67 -9.31 19.33
C GLN A 173 10.21 -9.15 18.90
N ASP A 174 9.36 -8.64 19.78
CA ASP A 174 7.94 -8.40 19.51
C ASP A 174 7.78 -7.33 18.41
N MET A 175 8.60 -6.28 18.43
CA MET A 175 8.67 -5.28 17.35
C MET A 175 9.06 -5.89 16.00
N GLY A 176 10.10 -6.74 15.98
CA GLY A 176 10.50 -7.45 14.75
C GLY A 176 9.40 -8.37 14.22
N THR A 177 8.64 -9.01 15.11
CA THR A 177 7.51 -9.87 14.74
C THR A 177 6.36 -9.06 14.13
N ALA A 178 6.01 -7.91 14.73
CA ALA A 178 5.01 -7.01 14.19
C ALA A 178 5.41 -6.50 12.80
N LEU A 179 6.68 -6.10 12.64
CA LEU A 179 7.22 -5.60 11.39
C LEU A 179 7.27 -6.67 10.29
N GLY A 180 7.65 -7.90 10.63
CA GLY A 180 7.65 -9.01 9.67
C GLY A 180 6.26 -9.28 9.05
N LYS A 181 5.18 -9.10 9.83
CA LYS A 181 3.80 -9.20 9.31
C LYS A 181 3.49 -8.09 8.31
N VAL A 182 3.95 -6.86 8.58
CA VAL A 182 3.77 -5.74 7.64
C VAL A 182 4.58 -5.97 6.37
N ASN A 183 5.82 -6.44 6.49
CA ASN A 183 6.69 -6.75 5.36
C ASN A 183 6.05 -7.83 4.45
N GLN A 184 5.50 -8.89 5.05
CA GLN A 184 4.77 -9.90 4.27
C GLN A 184 3.54 -9.32 3.56
N ALA A 185 2.73 -8.51 4.25
CA ALA A 185 1.53 -7.93 3.68
C ALA A 185 1.83 -6.93 2.55
N ILE A 186 2.84 -6.07 2.70
CA ILE A 186 3.21 -5.11 1.63
C ILE A 186 3.77 -5.81 0.41
N ASN A 187 4.54 -6.89 0.60
CA ASN A 187 5.07 -7.67 -0.51
C ASN A 187 3.93 -8.34 -1.27
N GLN A 188 2.97 -8.96 -0.57
CA GLN A 188 1.79 -9.53 -1.22
C GLN A 188 1.03 -8.47 -2.03
N TYR A 189 0.73 -7.32 -1.41
CA TYR A 189 0.02 -6.24 -2.08
C TYR A 189 0.78 -5.71 -3.31
N ARG A 190 2.10 -5.58 -3.21
CA ARG A 190 2.94 -5.18 -4.33
C ARG A 190 2.79 -6.12 -5.53
N HIS A 191 2.82 -7.43 -5.31
CA HIS A 191 2.63 -8.41 -6.39
C HIS A 191 1.27 -8.23 -7.07
N THR A 192 0.21 -7.99 -6.28
CA THR A 192 -1.14 -7.71 -6.79
C THR A 192 -1.16 -6.44 -7.65
N VAL A 193 -0.56 -5.34 -7.18
CA VAL A 193 -0.48 -4.08 -7.94
C VAL A 193 0.34 -4.24 -9.22
N GLU A 194 1.48 -4.94 -9.16
CA GLU A 194 2.32 -5.23 -10.33
C GLU A 194 1.55 -6.06 -11.37
N ALA A 195 0.83 -7.09 -10.94
CA ALA A 195 0.00 -7.91 -11.83
C ALA A 195 -1.08 -7.09 -12.54
N VAL A 196 -1.75 -6.18 -11.82
CA VAL A 196 -2.75 -5.27 -12.39
C VAL A 196 -2.09 -4.27 -13.35
N TYR A 197 -0.92 -3.74 -13.02
CA TYR A 197 -0.17 -2.82 -13.90
C TYR A 197 0.23 -3.48 -15.22
N HIS A 198 0.73 -4.71 -15.18
CA HIS A 198 1.17 -5.43 -16.38
C HIS A 198 -0.01 -5.71 -17.31
N GLU A 199 -1.16 -6.12 -16.79
CA GLU A 199 -2.35 -6.32 -17.60
C GLU A 199 -2.86 -5.05 -18.28
N ASN A 200 -2.86 -3.92 -17.56
CA ASN A 200 -3.27 -2.64 -18.13
C ASN A 200 -2.26 -2.17 -19.19
N SER A 201 -0.98 -2.49 -19.03
CA SER A 201 0.07 -2.14 -20.00
C SER A 201 0.00 -2.96 -21.30
N THR A 202 -0.49 -4.20 -21.25
CA THR A 202 -0.62 -5.09 -22.43
C THR A 202 -1.85 -4.83 -23.30
N ARG A 203 -2.77 -3.95 -22.89
CA ARG A 203 -4.05 -3.69 -23.59
C ARG A 203 -4.00 -2.52 -24.59
N ILE A 204 -2.90 -1.79 -24.62
CA ILE A 204 -2.62 -0.68 -25.56
C ILE A 204 -1.66 -1.22 -26.63
#